data_AF-A0A9D6N830-F1
#
_entry.id   AF-A0A9D6N830-F1
#
_cell.length_a   1.000
_cell.length_b   1.000
_cell.length_c   1.000
_cell.angle_alpha   90.00
_cell.angle_beta   90.00
_cell.angle_gamma   90.00
#
_symmetry.space_group_name_H-M   'P 1'
#
loop_
_entity.id
_entity.type
_entity.pdbx_description
1 polymer ?
#
loop_
_entity_poly.entity_id
_entity_poly.type
_entity_poly.pdbx_seq_one_letter_code
_entity_poly.pdbx_strand_id
1 'polypeptide(L)'
;MNHRWWWALLAMPLAVTAQCTLVFRWLPAGGSPDFVLLLTLACAWWRGIPGGAAAGFWGGLLMGAARGNLCGPMAVIYLAAGWLAGAYLQERDDRVALLWLGAAATVIVCGLEAGLMAVLGFSYSVGLAALAELALCHSLLLAPVSLGPRSED
;
A
#
# COMPACT_ATOMS: atom_id res chain seq x y z
N MET A 1 0.86 25.47 -2.84
CA MET A 1 -0.04 24.35 -3.20
C MET A 1 0.73 23.34 -4.05
N ASN A 2 1.28 22.29 -3.43
CA ASN A 2 2.16 21.35 -4.12
C ASN A 2 1.37 20.41 -5.05
N HIS A 3 1.59 20.48 -6.37
CA HIS A 3 0.94 19.63 -7.40
C HIS A 3 1.34 18.14 -7.36
N ARG A 4 2.33 17.75 -6.53
CA ARG A 4 2.98 16.43 -6.55
C ARG A 4 2.07 15.24 -6.20
N TRP A 5 1.01 15.44 -5.41
CA TRP A 5 0.14 14.34 -4.96
C TRP A 5 -0.96 13.99 -5.98
N TRP A 6 -1.38 14.94 -6.83
CA TRP A 6 -2.29 14.65 -7.94
C TRP A 6 -1.65 13.65 -8.91
N TRP A 7 -0.34 13.76 -9.12
CA TRP A 7 0.41 12.79 -9.92
C TRP A 7 0.41 11.40 -9.30
N ALA A 8 0.39 11.27 -7.97
CA ALA A 8 0.30 9.98 -7.30
C ALA A 8 -1.09 9.33 -7.52
N LEU A 9 -2.17 10.12 -7.46
CA LEU A 9 -3.51 9.61 -7.79
C LEU A 9 -3.63 9.23 -9.27
N LEU A 10 -3.02 10.01 -10.16
CA LEU A 10 -2.95 9.71 -11.59
C LEU A 10 -2.05 8.51 -11.90
N ALA A 11 -1.04 8.24 -11.07
CA ALA A 11 -0.17 7.07 -11.18
C ALA A 11 -0.83 5.78 -10.66
N MET A 12 -1.94 5.88 -9.90
CA MET A 12 -2.58 4.72 -9.30
C MET A 12 -3.09 3.68 -10.31
N PRO A 13 -3.74 4.06 -11.43
CA PRO A 13 -4.09 3.11 -12.48
C PRO A 13 -2.86 2.41 -13.08
N LEU A 14 -1.75 3.13 -13.26
CA LEU A 14 -0.50 2.54 -13.74
C LEU A 14 0.05 1.51 -12.74
N ALA A 15 0.04 1.84 -11.45
CA ALA A 15 0.46 0.92 -10.40
C ALA A 15 -0.41 -0.34 -10.35
N VAL A 16 -1.73 -0.20 -10.52
CA VAL A 16 -2.67 -1.32 -10.60
C VAL A 16 -2.38 -2.18 -11.84
N THR A 17 -2.18 -1.55 -13.00
CA THR A 17 -1.86 -2.29 -14.24
C THR A 17 -0.52 -3.01 -14.12
N ALA A 18 0.49 -2.38 -13.52
CA ALA A 18 1.77 -3.00 -13.22
C ALA A 18 1.56 -4.19 -12.28
N GLN A 19 0.82 -4.02 -11.19
CA GLN A 19 0.51 -5.12 -10.26
C GLN A 19 -0.17 -6.31 -10.94
N CYS A 20 -1.10 -6.05 -11.87
CA CYS A 20 -1.87 -7.09 -12.55
C CYS A 20 -1.11 -7.74 -13.72
N THR A 21 -0.20 -7.02 -14.38
CA THR A 21 0.61 -7.54 -15.50
C THR A 21 1.90 -8.19 -15.06
N LEU A 22 2.46 -7.76 -13.93
CA LEU A 22 3.64 -8.34 -13.32
C LEU A 22 3.27 -9.62 -12.56
N VAL A 23 2.93 -10.67 -13.31
CA VAL A 23 2.70 -12.03 -12.81
C VAL A 23 3.99 -12.65 -12.24
N PHE A 24 5.15 -12.02 -12.50
CA PHE A 24 6.43 -12.48 -11.98
C PHE A 24 6.54 -12.20 -10.49
N ARG A 25 6.76 -13.25 -9.70
CA ARG A 25 7.23 -13.12 -8.32
C ARG A 25 8.67 -12.59 -8.37
N TRP A 26 8.82 -11.29 -8.16
CA TRP A 26 10.11 -10.58 -8.25
C TRP A 26 11.06 -10.97 -7.11
N LEU A 27 10.51 -11.41 -5.99
CA LEU A 27 11.27 -11.71 -4.79
C LEU A 27 11.67 -13.20 -4.73
N PRO A 28 12.90 -13.54 -4.33
CA PRO A 28 13.38 -14.93 -4.19
C PRO A 28 12.43 -15.87 -3.42
N ALA A 29 11.72 -15.42 -2.38
CA ALA A 29 10.75 -16.23 -1.65
C ALA A 29 9.36 -16.30 -2.30
N GLY A 30 9.18 -15.69 -3.47
CA GLY A 30 7.92 -15.70 -4.21
C GLY A 30 6.99 -14.52 -3.92
N GLY A 31 7.47 -13.45 -3.28
CA GLY A 31 6.68 -12.24 -3.07
C GLY A 31 6.53 -11.40 -4.34
N SER A 32 5.43 -10.65 -4.46
CA SER A 32 5.31 -9.53 -5.40
C SER A 32 4.99 -8.26 -4.62
N PRO A 33 5.77 -7.18 -4.74
CA PRO A 33 5.50 -5.94 -4.03
C PRO A 33 4.12 -5.42 -4.41
N ASP A 34 3.47 -4.73 -3.48
CA ASP A 34 2.16 -4.13 -3.65
C ASP A 34 2.32 -2.64 -3.93
N PHE A 35 2.32 -2.31 -5.22
CA PHE A 35 2.52 -0.93 -5.66
C PHE A 35 1.38 0.00 -5.23
N VAL A 36 0.18 -0.54 -5.04
CA VAL A 36 -0.98 0.23 -4.60
C VAL A 36 -0.79 0.63 -3.13
N LEU A 37 -0.32 -0.30 -2.29
CA LEU A 37 -0.01 -0.01 -0.89
C LEU A 37 1.15 0.99 -0.78
N LEU A 38 2.21 0.82 -1.57
CA LEU A 38 3.35 1.75 -1.58
C LEU A 38 2.94 3.18 -1.90
N LEU A 39 2.14 3.37 -2.96
CA LEU A 39 1.61 4.69 -3.33
C LEU A 39 0.67 5.26 -2.27
N THR A 40 -0.11 4.39 -1.63
CA THR A 40 -1.00 4.78 -0.52
C THR A 40 -0.21 5.34 0.66
N LEU A 41 0.85 4.63 1.08
CA LEU A 41 1.72 5.06 2.17
C LEU A 41 2.53 6.31 1.82
N ALA A 42 2.97 6.45 0.56
CA ALA A 42 3.63 7.66 0.09
C ALA A 42 2.70 8.88 0.12
N CYS A 43 1.43 8.70 -0.29
CA CYS A 43 0.42 9.76 -0.19
C CYS A 43 0.10 10.12 1.27
N ALA A 44 0.08 9.13 2.16
CA ALA A 44 -0.08 9.33 3.60
C ALA A 44 1.08 10.14 4.20
N TRP A 45 2.32 9.86 3.78
CA TRP A 45 3.50 10.65 4.17
C TRP A 45 3.41 12.11 3.71
N TRP A 46 2.97 12.35 2.48
CA TRP A 46 2.93 13.71 1.93
C TRP A 46 1.76 14.55 2.41
N ARG A 47 0.57 13.98 2.63
CA ARG A 47 -0.65 14.76 2.93
C ARG A 47 -1.37 14.32 4.19
N GLY A 48 -0.76 13.45 4.99
CA GLY A 48 -1.38 12.87 6.18
C GLY A 48 -2.63 12.07 5.83
N ILE A 49 -3.62 12.15 6.72
CA ILE A 49 -4.89 11.44 6.65
C ILE A 49 -5.62 11.60 5.30
N PRO A 50 -5.90 12.82 4.80
CA PRO A 50 -6.70 12.98 3.58
C PRO A 50 -5.99 12.43 2.33
N GLY A 51 -4.67 12.52 2.27
CA GLY A 51 -3.88 11.97 1.17
C GLY A 51 -3.87 10.45 1.17
N GLY A 52 -3.56 9.85 2.32
CA GLY A 52 -3.52 8.40 2.49
C GLY A 52 -4.88 7.75 2.27
N ALA A 53 -5.95 8.29 2.87
CA ALA A 53 -7.29 7.73 2.73
C ALA A 53 -7.82 7.80 1.28
N ALA A 54 -7.62 8.92 0.59
CA ALA A 54 -8.06 9.08 -0.81
C ALA A 54 -7.30 8.14 -1.76
N ALA A 55 -5.97 8.05 -1.62
CA ALA A 55 -5.15 7.16 -2.42
C ALA A 55 -5.50 5.69 -2.15
N GLY A 56 -5.66 5.31 -0.89
CA GLY A 56 -6.02 3.95 -0.49
C GLY A 56 -7.40 3.55 -0.99
N PHE A 57 -8.40 4.42 -0.85
CA PHE A 57 -9.74 4.16 -1.37
C PHE A 57 -9.75 3.98 -2.88
N TRP A 58 -9.13 4.91 -3.62
CA TRP A 58 -9.07 4.87 -5.07
C TRP A 58 -8.29 3.66 -5.58
N GLY A 59 -7.13 3.38 -5.00
CA GLY A 59 -6.31 2.22 -5.33
C GLY A 59 -7.02 0.90 -5.03
N GLY A 60 -7.68 0.79 -3.87
CA GLY A 60 -8.43 -0.39 -3.48
C GLY A 60 -9.65 -0.65 -4.36
N LEU A 61 -10.35 0.40 -4.82
CA LEU A 61 -11.42 0.26 -5.82
C LEU A 61 -10.90 -0.32 -7.13
N LEU A 62 -9.81 0.23 -7.66
CA LEU A 62 -9.19 -0.22 -8.90
C LEU A 62 -8.66 -1.66 -8.79
N MET A 63 -8.01 -1.98 -7.67
CA MET A 63 -7.50 -3.33 -7.40
C MET A 63 -8.62 -4.34 -7.25
N GLY A 64 -9.70 -3.98 -6.53
CA GLY A 64 -10.88 -4.81 -6.38
C GLY A 64 -11.61 -5.04 -7.71
N ALA A 65 -11.64 -4.04 -8.60
CA ALA A 65 -12.17 -4.20 -9.95
C ALA A 65 -11.31 -5.17 -10.77
N ALA A 66 -9.98 -5.04 -10.69
CA ALA A 66 -9.05 -5.90 -11.41
C ALA A 66 -9.04 -7.37 -10.93
N ARG A 67 -9.34 -7.61 -9.64
CA ARG A 67 -9.37 -8.96 -9.04
C ARG A 67 -10.75 -9.65 -9.08
N GLY A 68 -11.68 -9.17 -9.90
CA GLY A 68 -12.96 -9.85 -10.11
C GLY A 68 -14.08 -9.38 -9.17
N ASN A 69 -14.30 -8.06 -9.09
CA ASN A 69 -15.44 -7.42 -8.41
C ASN A 69 -15.37 -7.41 -6.87
N LEU A 70 -14.16 -7.34 -6.31
CA LEU A 70 -13.91 -7.15 -4.88
C LEU A 70 -13.74 -5.66 -4.51
N CYS A 71 -14.36 -4.76 -5.28
CA CYS A 71 -14.20 -3.31 -5.18
C CYS A 71 -14.44 -2.79 -3.76
N GLY A 72 -15.56 -3.19 -3.13
CA GLY A 72 -15.92 -2.73 -1.79
C GLY A 72 -14.92 -3.15 -0.72
N PRO A 73 -14.69 -4.46 -0.49
CA PRO A 73 -13.76 -4.94 0.53
C PRO A 73 -12.34 -4.40 0.35
N MET A 74 -11.82 -4.39 -0.88
CA MET A 74 -10.47 -3.88 -1.15
C MET A 74 -10.37 -2.37 -0.94
N ALA A 75 -11.37 -1.59 -1.37
CA ALA A 75 -11.41 -0.16 -1.08
C ALA A 75 -11.35 0.14 0.42
N VAL A 76 -12.06 -0.65 1.24
CA VAL A 76 -12.05 -0.49 2.71
C VAL A 76 -10.70 -0.84 3.31
N ILE A 77 -10.07 -1.95 2.90
CA ILE A 77 -8.76 -2.38 3.42
C ILE A 77 -7.70 -1.31 3.15
N TYR A 78 -7.60 -0.83 1.91
CA TYR A 78 -6.58 0.14 1.53
C TYR A 78 -6.89 1.55 2.05
N LEU A 79 -8.17 1.94 2.12
CA LEU A 79 -8.59 3.18 2.79
C LEU A 79 -8.13 3.16 4.25
N ALA A 80 -8.40 2.08 4.99
CA ALA A 80 -8.02 1.95 6.38
C ALA A 80 -6.50 2.00 6.56
N ALA A 81 -5.75 1.30 5.70
CA ALA A 81 -4.29 1.33 5.71
C ALA A 81 -3.74 2.76 5.50
N GLY A 82 -4.25 3.47 4.49
CA GLY A 82 -3.85 4.84 4.20
C GLY A 82 -4.27 5.84 5.28
N TRP A 83 -5.47 5.69 5.85
CA TRP A 83 -5.96 6.54 6.93
C TRP A 83 -5.14 6.36 8.22
N LEU A 84 -4.91 5.12 8.64
CA LEU A 84 -4.11 4.80 9.83
C LEU A 84 -2.66 5.25 9.68
N ALA A 85 -2.06 5.01 8.51
CA ALA A 85 -0.71 5.49 8.22
C ALA A 85 -0.65 7.02 8.26
N GLY A 86 -1.63 7.70 7.67
CA GLY A 86 -1.72 9.15 7.70
C GLY A 86 -1.84 9.70 9.11
N ALA A 87 -2.68 9.09 9.96
CA ALA A 87 -2.87 9.49 11.35
C ALA A 87 -1.59 9.28 12.18
N TYR A 88 -0.96 8.11 12.07
CA TYR A 88 0.27 7.80 12.80
C TYR A 88 1.45 8.68 12.39
N LEU A 89 1.56 8.97 11.08
CA LEU A 89 2.59 9.86 10.58
C LEU A 89 2.32 11.31 10.98
N GLN A 90 1.07 11.75 11.12
CA GLN A 90 0.75 13.13 11.48
C GLN A 90 1.29 13.50 12.87
N GLU A 91 1.35 12.54 13.79
CA GLU A 91 1.89 12.72 15.14
C GLU A 91 3.41 12.47 15.25
N ARG A 92 4.04 11.92 14.20
CA ARG A 92 5.46 11.54 14.20
C ARG A 92 6.18 12.04 12.96
N ASP A 93 7.20 12.86 13.17
CA ASP A 93 8.08 13.31 12.09
C ASP A 93 9.32 12.43 11.89
N ASP A 94 9.28 11.22 12.43
CA ASP A 94 10.39 10.27 12.32
C ASP A 94 10.34 9.54 10.98
N ARG A 95 11.36 9.76 10.15
CA ARG A 95 11.55 9.09 8.86
C ARG A 95 11.64 7.58 9.00
N VAL A 96 12.15 7.10 10.14
CA VAL A 96 12.22 5.68 10.48
C VAL A 96 10.81 5.11 10.72
N ALA A 97 9.86 5.94 11.18
CA ALA A 97 8.47 5.53 11.38
C ALA A 97 7.78 5.14 10.07
N LEU A 98 8.11 5.79 8.94
CA LEU A 98 7.58 5.41 7.62
C LEU A 98 8.07 4.02 7.19
N LEU A 99 9.33 3.68 7.51
CA LEU A 99 9.91 2.38 7.18
C LEU A 99 9.22 1.26 7.97
N TRP A 100 9.01 1.47 9.28
CA TRP A 100 8.28 0.51 10.12
C TRP A 100 6.81 0.38 9.70
N LEU A 101 6.18 1.49 9.31
CA LEU A 101 4.83 1.47 8.74
C LEU A 101 4.77 0.66 7.45
N GLY A 102 5.77 0.74 6.58
CA GLY A 102 5.86 -0.10 5.38
C GLY A 102 5.77 -1.58 5.71
N ALA A 103 6.56 -2.05 6.68
CA ALA A 103 6.54 -3.43 7.14
C ALA A 103 5.18 -3.80 7.78
N ALA A 104 4.72 -2.99 8.74
CA ALA A 104 3.49 -3.27 9.48
C ALA A 104 2.25 -3.27 8.57
N ALA A 105 2.10 -2.27 7.71
CA ALA A 105 1.01 -2.18 6.76
C ALA A 105 1.02 -3.35 5.78
N THR A 106 2.21 -3.81 5.34
CA THR A 106 2.33 -4.98 4.48
C THR A 106 1.78 -6.24 5.15
N VAL A 107 2.18 -6.51 6.39
CA VAL A 107 1.71 -7.69 7.13
C VAL A 107 0.19 -7.64 7.33
N ILE A 108 -0.33 -6.47 7.72
CA ILE A 108 -1.75 -6.28 7.99
C ILE A 108 -2.57 -6.41 6.70
N VAL A 109 -2.22 -5.67 5.64
CA VAL A 109 -2.96 -5.68 4.37
C VAL A 109 -2.89 -7.05 3.73
N CYS A 110 -1.70 -7.67 3.66
CA CYS A 110 -1.55 -9.00 3.09
C CYS A 110 -2.35 -10.05 3.89
N GLY A 111 -2.36 -9.95 5.22
CA GLY A 111 -3.18 -10.82 6.08
C GLY A 111 -4.68 -10.63 5.87
N LEU A 112 -5.16 -9.38 5.75
CA LEU A 112 -6.56 -9.07 5.48
C LEU A 112 -6.99 -9.54 4.08
N GLU A 113 -6.16 -9.33 3.05
CA GLU A 113 -6.41 -9.83 1.70
C GLU A 113 -6.48 -11.36 1.68
N ALA A 114 -5.53 -12.04 2.32
CA ALA A 114 -5.50 -13.49 2.45
C ALA A 114 -6.75 -14.01 3.18
N GLY A 115 -7.14 -13.34 4.28
CA GLY A 115 -8.35 -13.67 5.02
C GLY A 115 -9.61 -13.49 4.17
N LEU A 116 -9.72 -12.41 3.40
CA LEU A 116 -10.83 -12.20 2.46
C LEU A 116 -10.90 -13.32 1.42
N MET A 117 -9.76 -13.69 0.81
CA MET A 117 -9.68 -14.77 -0.16
C MET A 117 -10.08 -16.12 0.45
N ALA A 118 -9.67 -16.39 1.69
CA ALA A 118 -10.05 -17.60 2.41
C ALA A 118 -11.57 -17.66 2.69
N VAL A 119 -12.19 -16.55 3.08
CA VAL A 119 -13.65 -16.45 3.28
C VAL A 119 -14.41 -16.69 1.97
N LEU A 120 -13.84 -16.29 0.83
CA LEU A 120 -14.40 -16.53 -0.51
C LEU A 120 -14.18 -17.96 -1.02
N GLY A 121 -13.53 -18.83 -0.23
CA GLY A 121 -13.31 -20.23 -0.57
C GLY A 121 -12.06 -20.50 -1.39
N PHE A 122 -11.18 -19.51 -1.59
CA PHE A 122 -9.91 -19.71 -2.28
C PHE A 122 -8.84 -20.26 -1.32
N SER A 123 -8.11 -21.28 -1.77
CA SER A 123 -6.93 -21.78 -1.04
C SER A 123 -5.77 -20.80 -1.21
N TYR A 124 -5.48 -20.03 -0.17
CA TYR A 124 -4.39 -19.05 -0.16
C TYR A 124 -3.34 -19.42 0.88
N SER A 125 -2.09 -19.59 0.45
CA SER A 125 -0.96 -19.85 1.34
C SER A 125 -0.05 -18.64 1.40
N VAL A 126 0.02 -17.99 2.56
CA VAL A 126 0.99 -16.92 2.82
C VAL A 126 2.27 -17.56 3.34
N GLY A 127 3.29 -17.64 2.50
CA GLY A 127 4.61 -18.07 2.95
C GLY A 127 5.19 -17.03 3.92
N LEU A 128 5.54 -17.44 5.14
CA LEU A 128 6.16 -16.55 6.14
C LEU A 128 7.42 -15.87 5.60
N ALA A 129 8.24 -16.61 4.83
CA ALA A 129 9.42 -16.06 4.17
C ALA A 129 9.06 -14.99 3.14
N ALA A 130 8.04 -15.23 2.30
CA ALA A 130 7.57 -14.26 1.33
C ALA A 130 7.02 -13.00 1.99
N LEU A 131 6.29 -13.14 3.10
CA LEU A 131 5.73 -12.03 3.87
C LEU A 131 6.83 -11.19 4.56
N ALA A 132 7.84 -11.83 5.13
CA ALA A 132 9.00 -11.13 5.69
C ALA A 132 9.78 -10.37 4.61
N GLU A 133 10.00 -11.01 3.46
CA GLU A 133 10.68 -10.37 2.33
C GLU A 133 9.85 -9.21 1.77
N LEU A 134 8.53 -9.36 1.69
CA LEU A 134 7.62 -8.30 1.28
C LEU A 134 7.69 -7.11 2.24
N ALA A 135 7.61 -7.36 3.54
CA ALA A 135 7.67 -6.32 4.56
C ALA A 135 8.98 -5.53 4.45
N LEU A 136 10.11 -6.22 4.30
CA LEU A 136 11.42 -5.59 4.08
C LEU A 136 11.46 -4.80 2.77
N CYS A 137 10.97 -5.36 1.67
CA CYS A 137 10.92 -4.66 0.38
C CYS A 137 10.08 -3.38 0.45
N HIS A 138 8.91 -3.41 1.11
CA HIS A 138 8.08 -2.22 1.25
C HIS A 138 8.74 -1.15 2.11
N SER A 139 9.40 -1.54 3.20
CA SER A 139 10.21 -0.62 4.01
C SER A 139 11.32 0.02 3.18
N LEU A 140 12.09 -0.77 2.42
CA LEU A 140 13.20 -0.26 1.60
C LEU A 140 12.74 0.64 0.45
N LEU A 141 11.64 0.30 -0.22
CA LEU A 141 11.10 1.09 -1.33
C LEU A 141 10.49 2.43 -0.87
N LEU A 142 10.14 2.56 0.41
CA LEU A 142 9.71 3.83 1.01
C LEU A 142 10.89 4.69 1.50
N ALA A 143 12.11 4.17 1.55
CA ALA A 143 13.31 4.94 1.92
C ALA A 143 13.52 6.22 1.08
N PRO A 144 13.41 6.22 -0.26
CA PRO A 144 13.52 7.46 -1.03
C PRO A 144 12.37 8.44 -0.73
N VAL A 145 11.19 7.96 -0.35
CA VAL A 145 10.04 8.79 -0.01
C VAL A 145 10.24 9.49 1.34
N SER A 146 10.82 8.79 2.32
CA SER A 146 11.12 9.36 3.65
C SER A 146 12.22 10.44 3.61
N LEU A 147 13.06 10.44 2.57
CA LEU A 147 14.06 11.48 2.35
C LEU A 147 13.48 12.77 1.72
N GLY A 148 12.29 12.70 1.12
CA GLY A 148 11.65 13.83 0.46
C GLY A 148 11.06 14.86 1.44
N PRO A 149 10.93 16.14 1.03
CA PRO A 149 10.34 17.18 1.87
C PRO A 149 8.88 16.84 2.18
N ARG A 150 8.52 16.92 3.46
CA ARG A 150 7.15 16.79 3.95
C ARG A 150 6.43 18.11 3.68
N SER A 151 5.17 18.10 3.22
CA SER A 151 4.45 19.37 3.07
C SER A 151 4.08 19.89 4.45
N GLU A 152 4.83 20.86 4.92
CA GLU A 152 4.41 21.79 5.97
C GLU A 152 3.30 22.66 5.34
N ASP A 153 2.04 22.29 5.62
CA ASP A 153 0.90 23.20 5.48
C ASP A 153 0.65 23.84 6.85
#